data_AF-A0A4R3XHF1-F1
#
_entry.id   AF-A0A4R3XHF1-F1
#
_cell.length_a   1.000
_cell.length_b   1.000
_cell.length_c   1.000
_cell.angle_alpha   90.00
_cell.angle_beta   90.00
_cell.angle_gamma   90.00
#
_symmetry.space_group_name_H-M   'P 1'
#
loop_
_entity.id
_entity.type
_entity.pdbx_description
1 polymer ?
#
loop_
_entity_poly.entity_id
_entity_poly.type
_entity_poly.pdbx_seq_one_letter_code
_entity_poly.pdbx_strand_id
1 'polypeptide(L)' 'MAPEEVSVPDLPLQQHEELPRSRWRELLTFLVLAFGIWPIVAVGVVGGYGFLVWMYQIITGPPGPPGH' A
#
# COMPACT_ATOMS: atom_id res chain seq x y z
N MET A 1 -50.10 16.46 -42.38
CA MET A 1 -49.23 15.41 -41.81
C MET A 1 -47.94 16.07 -41.36
N ALA A 2 -47.95 16.69 -40.18
CA ALA A 2 -46.75 17.29 -39.59
C ALA A 2 -45.94 16.15 -38.96
N PRO A 3 -44.64 16.01 -39.27
CA PRO A 3 -43.81 14.96 -38.70
C PRO A 3 -43.62 15.20 -37.21
N GLU A 4 -43.77 14.13 -36.45
CA GLU A 4 -43.27 13.87 -35.09
C GLU A 4 -42.33 14.92 -34.47
N GLU A 5 -42.90 16.00 -33.94
CA GLU A 5 -42.39 16.62 -32.71
C GLU A 5 -42.87 15.72 -31.56
N VAL A 6 -42.30 14.52 -31.47
CA VAL A 6 -42.33 13.75 -30.24
C VAL A 6 -41.59 14.61 -29.24
N SER A 7 -42.38 15.31 -28.42
CA SER A 7 -41.93 16.03 -27.25
C SER A 7 -41.19 15.05 -26.35
N VAL A 8 -39.88 14.95 -26.55
CA VAL A 8 -38.97 14.22 -25.67
C VAL A 8 -39.14 14.88 -24.30
N PRO A 9 -39.66 14.16 -23.28
CA PRO A 9 -39.72 14.72 -21.94
C PRO A 9 -38.31 15.11 -21.54
N ASP A 10 -38.12 16.34 -21.05
CA ASP A 10 -36.87 16.78 -20.46
C ASP A 10 -36.48 15.81 -19.35
N LEU A 11 -35.66 14.82 -19.69
CA LEU A 11 -35.10 13.91 -18.72
C LEU A 11 -34.32 14.79 -17.75
N PRO A 12 -34.50 14.65 -16.43
CA PRO A 12 -33.62 15.31 -15.49
C PRO A 12 -32.21 14.94 -15.94
N LEU A 13 -31.40 15.98 -16.18
CA LEU A 13 -29.97 15.86 -16.42
C LEU A 13 -29.48 14.75 -15.51
N GLN A 14 -29.07 13.64 -16.12
CA GLN A 14 -28.57 12.50 -15.37
C GLN A 14 -27.41 13.08 -14.58
N GLN A 15 -27.65 13.35 -13.30
CA GLN A 15 -26.65 13.82 -12.37
C GLN A 15 -25.74 12.61 -12.26
N HIS A 16 -24.75 12.55 -13.16
CA HIS A 16 -23.54 11.82 -12.94
C HIS A 16 -22.92 12.50 -11.72
N GLU A 17 -23.41 12.11 -10.55
CA GLU A 17 -22.76 12.36 -9.29
C GLU A 17 -21.45 11.58 -9.36
N GLU A 18 -20.46 12.16 -10.04
CA GLU A 18 -19.06 11.91 -9.76
C GLU A 18 -18.83 12.42 -8.34
N LEU A 19 -19.31 11.64 -7.36
CA LEU A 19 -19.00 11.84 -5.97
C LEU A 19 -17.47 11.97 -5.89
N PRO A 20 -16.92 13.00 -5.23
CA PRO A 20 -15.49 13.16 -5.03
C PRO A 20 -15.00 12.09 -4.05
N ARG A 21 -14.95 10.85 -4.51
CA ARG A 21 -14.56 9.65 -3.78
C ARG A 21 -13.37 9.12 -4.59
N SER A 22 -12.13 9.46 -4.28
CA SER A 22 -11.53 8.88 -3.08
C SER A 22 -10.04 9.21 -2.90
N ARG A 23 -9.68 10.49 -2.77
CA ARG A 23 -8.27 10.86 -2.51
C ARG A 23 -7.68 10.11 -1.30
N TRP A 24 -8.51 9.85 -0.29
CA TRP A 24 -8.13 9.05 0.88
C TRP A 24 -7.99 7.54 0.61
N ARG A 25 -8.76 6.93 -0.32
CA ARG A 25 -8.57 5.50 -0.66
C ARG A 25 -7.29 5.30 -1.44
N GLU A 26 -6.95 6.22 -2.35
CA GLU A 26 -5.68 6.18 -3.07
C GLU A 26 -4.51 6.29 -2.09
N LEU A 27 -4.55 7.25 -1.16
CA LEU A 27 -3.52 7.40 -0.13
C LEU A 27 -3.38 6.14 0.74
N LEU A 28 -4.49 5.52 1.13
CA LEU A 28 -4.49 4.25 1.88
C LEU A 28 -3.93 3.09 1.04
N THR A 29 -4.29 2.99 -0.23
CA THR A 29 -3.72 1.98 -1.15
C THR A 29 -2.22 2.18 -1.32
N PHE A 30 -1.76 3.42 -1.51
CA PHE A 30 -0.34 3.76 -1.55
C PHE A 30 0.36 3.46 -0.24
N LEU A 31 -0.26 3.78 0.90
CA LEU A 31 0.29 3.49 2.22
C LEU A 31 0.37 1.97 2.44
N VAL A 32 -0.63 1.19 2.07
CA VAL A 32 -0.59 -0.28 2.17
C VAL A 32 0.48 -0.86 1.25
N LEU A 33 0.66 -0.35 0.03
CA LEU A 33 1.75 -0.77 -0.86
C LEU A 33 3.12 -0.41 -0.28
N ALA A 34 3.30 0.85 0.13
CA ALA A 34 4.57 1.37 0.64
C ALA A 34 4.94 0.74 1.98
N PHE A 35 3.99 0.71 2.92
CA PHE A 35 4.09 0.06 4.23
C PHE A 35 3.93 -1.46 4.14
N GLY A 36 3.73 -2.04 2.95
CA GLY A 36 3.91 -3.48 2.73
C GLY A 36 5.37 -3.77 2.39
N ILE A 37 5.93 -3.05 1.43
CA ILE A 37 7.30 -3.26 0.94
C ILE A 37 8.34 -2.88 2.01
N TRP A 38 8.18 -1.72 2.65
CA TRP A 38 9.19 -1.23 3.61
C TRP A 38 9.37 -2.15 4.83
N PRO A 39 8.35 -2.58 5.58
CA PRO A 39 8.58 -3.47 6.71
C PRO A 39 9.14 -4.83 6.28
N ILE A 40 8.77 -5.36 5.11
CA ILE A 40 9.38 -6.59 4.59
C ILE A 40 10.88 -6.39 4.37
N VAL A 41 11.29 -5.26 3.76
CA VAL A 41 12.70 -4.93 3.59
C VAL A 41 13.38 -4.73 4.95
N ALA A 42 12.75 -4.04 5.90
CA ALA A 42 13.30 -3.81 7.23
C ALA A 42 13.54 -5.14 7.98
N VAL A 43 12.56 -6.05 7.97
CA VAL A 43 12.67 -7.38 8.58
C VAL A 43 13.73 -8.21 7.86
N GLY A 44 13.78 -8.16 6.52
CA GLY A 44 14.80 -8.86 5.74
C GLY A 44 16.22 -8.37 6.04
N VAL A 45 16.42 -7.04 6.12
CA VAL A 45 17.72 -6.43 6.45
C VAL A 45 18.12 -6.71 7.89
N VAL A 46 17.25 -6.44 8.87
CA VAL A 46 17.56 -6.62 10.30
C VAL A 46 17.70 -8.09 10.65
N GLY A 47 16.77 -8.94 10.21
CA GLY A 47 16.81 -10.38 10.42
C GLY A 47 17.97 -11.02 9.68
N GLY A 48 18.21 -10.65 8.42
CA GLY A 48 19.34 -11.12 7.63
C GLY A 48 20.68 -10.71 8.22
N TYR A 49 20.84 -9.45 8.63
CA TYR A 49 22.05 -8.95 9.26
C TYR A 49 22.30 -9.60 10.63
N GLY A 50 21.27 -9.70 11.48
CA GLY A 50 21.36 -10.39 12.77
C GLY A 50 21.73 -11.86 12.62
N PHE A 51 21.14 -12.54 11.64
CA PHE A 51 21.48 -13.92 11.30
C PHE A 51 22.92 -14.05 10.78
N LEU A 52 23.38 -13.13 9.94
CA LEU A 52 24.75 -13.10 9.44
C LEU A 52 25.75 -12.92 10.58
N VAL A 53 25.48 -11.99 11.48
CA VAL A 53 26.30 -11.75 12.68
C VAL A 53 26.29 -12.98 13.60
N TRP A 54 25.14 -13.61 13.81
CA TRP A 54 25.04 -14.86 14.57
C TRP A 54 25.80 -16.01 13.91
N MET A 55 25.71 -16.16 12.59
CA MET A 55 26.45 -17.19 11.87
C MET A 55 27.95 -16.93 11.91
N TYR A 56 28.34 -15.67 11.74
CA TYR A 56 29.73 -15.23 11.88
C TYR A 56 30.29 -15.61 13.24
N GLN A 57 29.53 -15.35 14.31
CA GLN A 57 29.86 -15.78 15.68
C GLN A 57 30.01 -17.30 15.82
N ILE A 58 29.16 -18.12 15.19
CA ILE A 58 29.32 -19.58 15.20
C ILE A 58 30.64 -20.00 14.54
N ILE A 59 31.06 -19.30 13.48
CA ILE A 59 32.30 -19.60 12.75
C ILE A 59 33.54 -19.07 13.49
N THR A 60 33.49 -17.88 14.08
CA THR A 60 34.64 -17.21 14.72
C THR A 60 34.74 -17.43 16.23
N GLY A 61 33.82 -18.20 16.81
CA GLY A 61 33.74 -18.41 18.25
C GLY A 61 32.71 -17.48 18.93
N PRO A 62 32.09 -17.95 20.02
CA PRO A 62 30.88 -17.36 20.59
C PRO A 62 31.09 -15.89 21.05
N PRO A 63 30.10 -15.00 20.87
CA PRO A 63 30.14 -13.65 21.41
C PRO A 63 30.04 -13.75 22.93
N GLY A 64 31.18 -13.68 23.62
CA GLY A 64 31.23 -13.82 25.06
C GLY A 64 30.39 -12.75 25.79
N PRO A 65 29.77 -13.08 26.94
CA PRO A 65 29.18 -12.09 27.83
C PRO A 65 30.18 -11.00 28.22
N PRO A 66 29.76 -9.72 28.39
CA PRO A 66 30.62 -8.67 28.91
C PRO A 66 31.16 -9.09 30.28
N GLY A 67 32.48 -9.11 30.42
CA GLY A 67 33.16 -9.51 31.65
C GLY A 67 32.65 -8.70 32.84
N HIS A 68 32.36 -9.42 33.92
CA HIS A 68 32.21 -8.90 35.28
C HIS A 68 33.45 -9.29 36.09
#